data_AF-A0A976CFQ3-F1
#
_entry.id   AF-A0A976CFQ3-F1
#
_cell.length_a   1.000
_cell.length_b   1.000
_cell.length_c   1.000
_cell.angle_alpha   90.00
_cell.angle_beta   90.00
_cell.angle_gamma   90.00
#
_symmetry.space_group_name_H-M   'P 1'
#
loop_
_entity.id
_entity.type
_entity.pdbx_description
1 polymer ?
#
loop_
_entity_poly.entity_id
_entity_poly.type
_entity_poly.pdbx_seq_one_letter_code
_entity_poly.pdbx_strand_id
1 'polypeptide(L)' 'TFKAMNIEESISFIDTPLDIRDKYQYFTEANMQKLVDIGYEEGFYSLEEGIDDYVKNYLLPYQYF' A
#
# COMPACT_ATOMS: atom_id res chain seq x y z
N THR A 1 -4.07 7.62 1.12
CA THR A 1 -4.70 7.65 2.45
C THR A 1 -5.83 8.66 2.41
N PHE A 2 -6.69 8.74 3.43
CA PHE A 2 -7.67 9.83 3.55
C PHE A 2 -7.01 11.21 3.41
N LYS A 3 -5.79 11.32 3.95
CA LYS A 3 -4.87 12.45 3.74
C LYS A 3 -4.57 12.75 2.26
N ALA A 4 -4.33 11.75 1.42
CA ALA A 4 -4.09 11.95 -0.02
C ALA A 4 -5.32 12.51 -0.77
N MET A 5 -6.53 12.25 -0.24
CA MET A 5 -7.80 12.82 -0.71
C MET A 5 -8.17 14.14 0.00
N ASN A 6 -7.34 14.60 0.95
CA ASN A 6 -7.59 15.78 1.79
C ASN A 6 -8.95 15.75 2.53
N ILE A 7 -9.30 14.60 3.09
CA ILE A 7 -10.50 14.41 3.92
C ILE A 7 -10.13 13.89 5.31
N GLU A 8 -11.02 14.09 6.28
CA GLU A 8 -10.84 13.55 7.63
C GLU A 8 -10.86 12.02 7.62
N GLU A 9 -10.01 11.44 8.45
CA GLU A 9 -9.90 10.00 8.62
C GLU A 9 -11.16 9.44 9.29
N SER A 10 -11.77 8.44 8.65
CA SER A 10 -12.92 7.74 9.20
C SER A 10 -12.67 6.23 9.10
N ILE A 11 -12.12 5.66 10.18
CA ILE A 11 -11.70 4.26 10.23
C ILE A 11 -12.59 3.51 11.23
N SER A 12 -13.18 2.41 10.80
CA SER A 12 -13.93 1.47 11.64
C SER A 12 -13.26 0.10 11.61
N PHE A 13 -13.19 -0.55 12.77
CA PHE A 13 -12.63 -1.89 12.90
C PHE A 13 -13.74 -2.94 12.89
N ILE A 14 -13.51 -4.04 12.21
CA ILE A 14 -14.36 -5.23 12.22
C ILE A 14 -13.52 -6.43 12.61
N ASP A 15 -14.15 -7.46 13.18
CA ASP A 15 -13.45 -8.69 13.52
C ASP A 15 -13.01 -9.43 12.26
N THR A 16 -11.77 -9.94 12.27
CA THR A 16 -11.28 -10.81 11.20
C THR A 16 -12.18 -12.05 11.08
N PRO A 17 -12.75 -12.32 9.89
CA PRO A 17 -13.59 -13.50 9.65
C PRO A 17 -12.86 -14.80 9.99
N LEU A 18 -13.55 -15.73 10.66
CA LEU A 18 -12.95 -16.97 11.19
C LEU A 18 -12.33 -17.86 10.10
N ASP A 19 -12.94 -17.89 8.93
CA ASP A 19 -12.56 -18.69 7.77
C ASP A 19 -11.22 -18.30 7.15
N ILE A 20 -10.78 -17.05 7.33
CA ILE A 20 -9.49 -16.57 6.81
C ILE A 20 -8.39 -16.51 7.87
N ARG A 21 -8.71 -16.59 9.18
CA ARG A 21 -7.73 -16.36 10.27
C ARG A 21 -6.49 -17.23 10.16
N ASP A 22 -6.66 -18.52 9.86
CA ASP A 22 -5.54 -19.48 9.81
C ASP A 22 -4.64 -19.27 8.58
N LYS A 23 -5.15 -18.59 7.54
CA LYS A 23 -4.44 -18.30 6.29
C LYS A 23 -3.99 -16.85 6.20
N TYR A 24 -4.40 -16.02 7.16
CA TYR A 24 -4.11 -14.60 7.14
C TYR A 24 -2.67 -14.37 7.61
N GLN A 25 -1.87 -13.78 6.74
CA GLN A 25 -0.52 -13.40 7.10
C GLN A 25 -0.55 -12.06 7.83
N TYR A 26 -0.40 -12.08 9.15
CA TYR A 26 -0.38 -10.87 9.98
C TYR A 26 0.85 -9.99 9.75
N PHE A 27 1.93 -10.55 9.19
CA PHE A 27 3.16 -9.83 8.88
C PHE A 27 3.87 -10.41 7.66
N THR A 28 4.19 -9.53 6.72
CA THR A 28 5.02 -9.82 5.53
C THR A 28 6.14 -8.81 5.47
N GLU A 29 7.36 -9.26 5.20
CA GLU A 29 8.48 -8.39 4.86
C GLU A 29 9.33 -9.07 3.79
N ALA A 30 9.54 -8.39 2.67
CA ALA A 30 10.33 -8.91 1.57
C ALA A 30 11.82 -8.65 1.82
N ASN A 31 12.65 -9.69 1.67
CA ASN A 31 14.10 -9.52 1.66
C ASN A 31 14.56 -9.05 0.27
N MET A 32 15.01 -7.80 0.19
CA MET A 32 15.38 -7.14 -1.06
C MET A 32 16.86 -7.31 -1.45
N GLN A 33 17.66 -7.99 -0.62
CA GLN A 33 19.12 -8.07 -0.81
C GLN A 33 19.47 -8.64 -2.18
N LYS A 34 18.79 -9.70 -2.63
CA LYS A 34 19.04 -10.29 -3.95
C LYS A 34 18.83 -9.33 -5.11
N LEU A 35 17.84 -8.45 -5.00
CA LEU A 35 17.53 -7.49 -6.06
C LEU A 35 18.56 -6.35 -6.08
N VAL A 36 18.96 -5.89 -4.90
CA VAL A 36 20.02 -4.89 -4.73
C VAL A 36 21.36 -5.44 -5.25
N ASP A 37 21.69 -6.69 -4.91
CA ASP A 37 22.96 -7.34 -5.30
C ASP A 37 23.13 -7.49 -6.82
N ILE A 38 22.02 -7.58 -7.57
CA ILE A 38 22.06 -7.65 -9.05
C ILE A 38 22.06 -6.27 -9.71
N GLY A 39 22.14 -5.18 -8.94
CA GLY A 39 22.34 -3.81 -9.44
C GLY A 39 21.09 -2.94 -9.52
N TYR A 40 20.02 -3.25 -8.77
CA TYR A 40 18.86 -2.35 -8.68
C TYR A 40 19.12 -1.20 -7.70
N GLU A 41 19.08 0.04 -8.20
CA GLU A 41 19.45 1.25 -7.43
C GLU A 41 18.31 2.27 -7.27
N GLU A 42 17.18 2.10 -7.98
CA GLU A 42 16.10 3.11 -8.01
C GLU A 42 15.30 3.20 -6.70
N GLY A 43 15.46 2.22 -5.80
CA GLY A 43 14.78 2.18 -4.52
C GLY A 43 13.29 1.84 -4.63
N PHE A 44 12.54 2.09 -3.57
CA PHE A 44 11.10 1.83 -3.50
C PHE A 44 10.40 3.03 -2.91
N TYR A 45 9.17 3.28 -3.36
CA TYR A 45 8.29 4.22 -2.69
C TYR A 45 8.04 3.76 -1.26
N SER A 46 8.01 4.73 -0.34
CA SER A 46 7.32 4.52 0.93
C SER A 46 5.82 4.29 0.67
N LEU A 47 5.13 3.72 1.65
CA LEU A 47 3.69 3.51 1.55
C LEU A 47 2.96 4.86 1.36
N GLU A 48 3.38 5.89 2.07
CA GLU A 48 2.78 7.22 2.02
C GLU A 48 2.94 7.86 0.64
N GLU A 49 4.15 7.81 0.07
CA GLU A 49 4.42 8.38 -1.26
C GLU A 49 3.68 7.63 -2.35
N GLY A 50 3.71 6.29 -2.31
CA GLY A 50 3.03 5.46 -3.30
C GLY A 50 1.51 5.67 -3.29
N ILE A 51 0.89 5.79 -2.11
CA ILE A 51 -0.55 6.06 -2.05
C ILE A 51 -0.87 7.50 -2.51
N ASP A 52 -0.03 8.49 -2.20
CA ASP A 52 -0.26 9.88 -2.64
C ASP A 52 -0.25 10.01 -4.16
N ASP A 53 0.77 9.42 -4.80
CA ASP A 53 0.90 9.37 -6.26
C ASP A 53 -0.29 8.65 -6.89
N TYR A 54 -0.61 7.45 -6.41
CA TYR A 54 -1.74 6.66 -6.94
C TYR A 54 -3.07 7.42 -6.87
N VAL A 55 -3.38 8.01 -5.72
CA VAL A 55 -4.66 8.70 -5.52
C VAL A 55 -4.76 9.94 -6.41
N LYS A 56 -3.73 10.78 -6.42
CA LYS A 56 -3.78 12.09 -7.09
C LYS A 56 -3.64 11.99 -8.60
N ASN A 57 -2.75 11.12 -9.08
CA ASN A 57 -2.40 11.07 -10.49
C ASN A 57 -3.23 10.04 -11.26
N TYR A 58 -3.78 9.02 -10.59
CA TYR A 58 -4.47 7.93 -11.27
C TYR A 58 -5.93 7.76 -10.85
N LEU A 59 -6.23 7.73 -9.54
CA LEU A 59 -7.59 7.48 -9.05
C LEU A 59 -8.54 8.67 -9.24
N LEU A 60 -8.18 9.86 -8.74
CA LEU A 60 -9.02 11.06 -8.81
C LEU A 60 -9.21 11.60 -10.23
N PRO A 61 -8.21 11.56 -11.13
CA PRO A 61 -8.39 12.03 -12.51
C PRO A 61 -9.20 11.08 -13.38
N TYR A 62 -9.69 9.95 -12.85
CA TYR A 62 -10.40 8.90 -13.59
C TYR A 62 -9.63 8.35 -14.79
N GLN A 63 -8.29 8.31 -14.72
CA GLN A 63 -7.42 7.87 -15.82
C GLN A 63 -7.35 6.34 -16.02
N TYR A 64 -8.23 5.58 -15.39
CA TYR A 64 -8.36 4.11 -15.53
C TYR A 64 -9.75 3.66 -16.00
N PHE A 65 -10.45 4.48 -16.80
CA PHE A 65 -11.65 4.09 -17.54
C PHE A 65 -11.45 4.23 -19.05
#